data_AF-A0A1X0CDJ2-F1
#
_entry.id   AF-A0A1X0CDJ2-F1
#
_cell.length_a   1.000
_cell.length_b   1.000
_cell.length_c   1.000
_cell.angle_alpha   90.00
_cell.angle_beta   90.00
_cell.angle_gamma   90.00
#
_symmetry.space_group_name_H-M   'P 1'
#
loop_
_entity.id
_entity.type
_entity.pdbx_description
1 polymer ?
#
loop_
_entity_poly.entity_id
_entity_poly.type
_entity_poly.pdbx_seq_one_letter_code
_entity_poly.pdbx_strand_id
1 'polypeptide(L)'
;MAVNEPIDPRVRLAISQWPDDAPRGAVSTFCAEHGISRKSFYELRRRVRTDGPAAVLEPRTRRPKSSPSTLSDAVKQQAVAVRAALESSGLDHGPISVHEKMRAMGLEQVPSTASLARIFRETGVARVEPKKKPRSAWRRFVYPAPNACWQLDATEYVLDGGRKCVIFQLIDDHSRYAVASHVAASETAAGAITVVDKAIAAHGVPQRLLSDNGIALNPSRRGYAGQLVTHIGALGIEAITGKPYKPTTQG
;
A
#
# COMPACT_ATOMS: atom_id res chain seq x y z
N MET A 1 -29.57 -20.18 0.62
CA MET A 1 -28.24 -20.35 0.01
C MET A 1 -27.81 -19.04 -0.61
N ALA A 2 -26.53 -18.66 -0.44
CA ALA A 2 -26.00 -17.46 -1.10
C ALA A 2 -26.15 -17.60 -2.62
N VAL A 3 -26.50 -16.51 -3.31
CA VAL A 3 -26.85 -16.47 -4.74
C VAL A 3 -25.75 -17.07 -5.67
N ASN A 4 -24.54 -17.30 -5.17
CA ASN A 4 -23.36 -17.70 -5.94
C ASN A 4 -22.67 -19.00 -5.50
N GLU A 5 -23.21 -19.76 -4.54
CA GLU A 5 -22.60 -21.04 -4.16
C GLU A 5 -22.89 -22.14 -5.19
N PRO A 6 -21.91 -22.97 -5.55
CA PRO A 6 -22.17 -24.16 -6.37
C PRO A 6 -23.10 -25.11 -5.61
N ILE A 7 -24.06 -25.71 -6.32
CA ILE A 7 -24.92 -26.76 -5.76
C ILE A 7 -24.04 -27.89 -5.23
N ASP A 8 -24.36 -28.38 -4.03
CA ASP A 8 -23.64 -29.47 -3.38
C ASP A 8 -23.46 -30.69 -4.32
N PRO A 9 -22.24 -31.27 -4.42
CA PRO A 9 -21.99 -32.43 -5.29
C PRO A 9 -22.93 -33.61 -5.07
N ARG A 10 -23.40 -33.86 -3.84
CA ARG A 10 -24.37 -34.92 -3.53
C ARG A 10 -25.74 -34.62 -4.13
N VAL A 11 -26.16 -33.37 -4.08
CA VAL A 11 -27.41 -32.92 -4.72
C VAL A 11 -27.30 -33.04 -6.24
N ARG A 12 -26.14 -32.72 -6.83
CA ARG A 12 -25.89 -32.90 -8.26
C ARG A 12 -25.91 -34.37 -8.68
N LEU A 13 -25.36 -35.27 -7.87
CA LEU A 13 -25.42 -36.72 -8.06
C LEU A 13 -26.87 -37.23 -8.01
N ALA A 14 -27.66 -36.80 -7.03
CA ALA A 14 -29.08 -37.16 -6.95
C ALA A 14 -29.87 -36.71 -8.19
N ILE A 15 -29.58 -35.51 -8.72
CA ILE A 15 -30.18 -35.01 -9.96
C ILE A 15 -29.70 -35.81 -11.18
N SER A 16 -28.44 -36.27 -11.21
CA SER A 16 -27.92 -37.04 -12.34
C SER A 16 -28.52 -38.44 -12.43
N GLN A 17 -28.86 -39.02 -11.29
CA GLN A 17 -29.50 -40.34 -11.17
C GLN A 17 -31.04 -40.24 -11.08
N TRP A 18 -31.62 -39.08 -11.38
CA TRP A 18 -33.06 -38.85 -11.19
C TRP A 18 -33.90 -39.80 -12.07
N PRO A 19 -34.90 -40.51 -11.48
CA PRO A 19 -35.72 -41.46 -12.21
C PRO A 19 -36.65 -40.76 -13.22
N ASP A 20 -36.85 -41.38 -14.39
CA ASP A 20 -37.70 -40.83 -15.46
C ASP A 20 -39.19 -40.94 -15.15
N ASP A 21 -39.58 -41.86 -14.27
CA ASP A 21 -40.94 -42.14 -13.81
C ASP A 21 -41.29 -41.46 -12.48
N ALA A 22 -40.52 -40.44 -12.06
CA ALA A 22 -40.74 -39.72 -10.82
C ALA A 22 -42.18 -39.16 -10.71
N PRO A 23 -42.85 -39.29 -9.55
CA PRO A 23 -44.24 -38.87 -9.39
C PRO A 23 -44.39 -37.35 -9.56
N ARG A 24 -45.60 -36.94 -9.96
CA ARG A 24 -45.92 -35.51 -10.16
C ARG A 24 -45.68 -34.75 -8.85
N GLY A 25 -44.84 -33.71 -8.92
CA GLY A 25 -44.50 -32.89 -7.76
C GLY A 25 -43.14 -33.21 -7.13
N ALA A 26 -42.56 -34.39 -7.38
CA ALA A 26 -41.30 -34.82 -6.77
C ALA A 26 -40.14 -33.81 -6.98
N VAL A 27 -40.03 -33.24 -8.19
CA VAL A 27 -39.02 -32.21 -8.50
C VAL A 27 -39.21 -30.96 -7.64
N SER A 28 -40.46 -30.55 -7.39
CA SER A 28 -40.75 -29.35 -6.60
C SER A 28 -40.39 -29.57 -5.13
N THR A 29 -40.75 -30.73 -4.58
CA THR A 29 -40.39 -31.15 -3.22
C THR A 29 -38.88 -31.21 -3.05
N PHE A 30 -38.17 -31.91 -3.93
CA PHE A 30 -36.71 -32.02 -3.91
C PHE A 30 -36.02 -30.65 -3.99
N CYS A 31 -36.50 -29.77 -4.87
CA CYS A 31 -35.97 -28.42 -4.99
C CYS A 31 -36.15 -27.61 -3.69
N ALA A 32 -37.30 -27.76 -3.02
CA ALA A 32 -37.56 -27.10 -1.74
C ALA A 32 -36.67 -27.65 -0.61
N GLU A 33 -36.56 -28.97 -0.50
CA GLU A 33 -35.74 -29.66 0.51
C GLU A 33 -34.25 -29.29 0.42
N HIS A 34 -33.72 -29.22 -0.81
CA HIS A 34 -32.31 -28.90 -1.04
C HIS A 34 -32.04 -27.41 -1.31
N GLY A 35 -33.06 -26.55 -1.20
CA GLY A 35 -32.93 -25.10 -1.38
C GLY A 35 -32.47 -24.65 -2.78
N ILE A 36 -32.72 -25.46 -3.82
CA ILE A 36 -32.35 -25.15 -5.21
C ILE A 36 -33.56 -24.71 -6.03
N SER A 37 -33.31 -23.95 -7.11
CA SER A 37 -34.38 -23.61 -8.04
C SER A 37 -34.71 -24.77 -8.99
N ARG A 38 -35.97 -24.90 -9.39
CA ARG A 38 -36.39 -25.83 -10.47
C ARG A 38 -35.62 -25.58 -11.77
N LYS A 39 -35.28 -24.32 -12.06
CA LYS A 39 -34.45 -23.94 -13.22
C LYS A 39 -33.07 -24.62 -13.17
N SER A 40 -32.42 -24.60 -11.99
CA SER A 40 -31.13 -25.26 -11.79
C SER A 40 -31.24 -26.76 -11.95
N PHE A 41 -32.30 -27.37 -11.41
CA PHE A 41 -32.58 -28.81 -11.55
C PHE A 41 -32.67 -29.22 -13.03
N TYR A 42 -33.52 -28.56 -13.80
CA TYR A 42 -33.71 -28.90 -15.21
C TYR A 42 -32.49 -28.60 -16.08
N GLU A 43 -31.72 -27.55 -15.76
CA GLU A 43 -30.45 -27.27 -16.44
C GLU A 43 -29.41 -28.39 -16.20
N LEU A 44 -29.33 -28.93 -14.98
CA LEU A 44 -28.48 -30.08 -14.67
C LEU A 44 -28.99 -31.35 -15.39
N ARG A 45 -30.31 -31.63 -15.38
CA ARG A 45 -30.89 -32.75 -16.16
C ARG A 45 -30.63 -32.65 -17.66
N ARG A 46 -30.72 -31.45 -18.22
CA ARG A 46 -30.38 -31.20 -19.63
C ARG A 46 -28.92 -31.56 -19.90
N ARG A 47 -28.00 -31.15 -19.03
CA ARG A 47 -26.57 -31.48 -19.16
C ARG A 47 -26.28 -32.96 -19.00
N VAL A 48 -26.96 -33.67 -18.11
CA VAL A 48 -26.82 -35.14 -18.00
C VAL A 48 -27.14 -35.81 -19.34
N ARG A 49 -28.20 -35.34 -20.02
CA ARG A 49 -28.60 -35.86 -21.34
C ARG A 49 -27.61 -35.53 -22.46
N THR A 50 -26.95 -34.36 -22.40
CA THR A 50 -26.04 -33.90 -23.47
C THR A 50 -24.60 -34.34 -23.27
N ASP A 51 -24.10 -34.24 -22.04
CA ASP A 51 -22.68 -34.37 -21.68
C ASP A 51 -22.39 -35.64 -20.84
N GLY A 52 -23.44 -36.37 -20.46
CA GLY A 52 -23.36 -37.57 -19.62
C GLY A 52 -23.42 -37.29 -18.11
N PRO A 53 -23.74 -38.31 -17.27
CA PRO A 53 -23.94 -38.13 -15.83
C PRO A 53 -22.69 -37.63 -15.08
N ALA A 54 -21.50 -38.07 -15.48
CA ALA A 54 -20.24 -37.70 -14.83
C ALA A 54 -19.90 -36.21 -15.01
N ALA A 55 -20.23 -35.62 -16.16
CA ALA A 55 -19.91 -34.23 -16.49
C ALA A 55 -20.66 -33.20 -15.62
N VAL A 56 -21.66 -33.65 -14.86
CA VAL A 56 -22.51 -32.78 -14.05
C VAL A 56 -22.06 -32.74 -12.59
N LEU A 57 -21.23 -33.67 -12.13
CA LEU A 57 -20.76 -33.73 -10.74
C LEU A 57 -19.96 -32.48 -10.35
N GLU A 58 -19.13 -31.99 -11.26
CA GLU A 58 -18.36 -30.76 -11.05
C GLU A 58 -19.06 -29.52 -11.64
N PRO A 59 -19.10 -28.39 -10.91
CA PRO A 59 -19.54 -27.12 -11.47
C PRO A 59 -18.65 -26.71 -12.65
N ARG A 60 -19.25 -26.32 -13.77
CA ARG A 60 -18.51 -25.64 -14.85
C ARG A 60 -17.95 -24.32 -14.34
N THR A 61 -16.80 -23.94 -14.91
CA THR A 61 -16.25 -22.60 -14.69
C THR A 61 -17.29 -21.54 -15.02
N ARG A 62 -17.45 -20.57 -14.11
CA ARG A 62 -18.27 -19.39 -14.32
C ARG A 62 -17.50 -18.30 -15.08
N ARG A 63 -16.24 -18.54 -15.41
CA ARG A 63 -15.40 -17.60 -16.15
C ARG A 63 -16.04 -17.34 -17.53
N PRO A 64 -16.22 -16.08 -17.92
CA PRO A 64 -16.64 -15.73 -19.28
C PRO A 64 -15.74 -16.41 -20.31
N LYS A 65 -16.32 -16.93 -21.40
CA LYS A 65 -15.56 -17.55 -22.50
C LYS A 65 -14.64 -16.54 -23.19
N SER A 66 -15.03 -15.26 -23.20
CA SER A 66 -14.23 -14.14 -23.66
C SER A 66 -14.43 -12.94 -22.73
N SER A 67 -13.40 -12.11 -22.59
CA SER A 67 -13.50 -10.81 -21.93
C SER A 67 -13.00 -9.75 -22.92
N PRO A 68 -13.83 -8.76 -23.30
CA PRO A 68 -13.42 -7.69 -24.22
C PRO A 68 -12.19 -6.91 -23.75
N SER A 69 -11.95 -6.87 -22.43
CA SER A 69 -10.79 -6.24 -21.80
C SER A 69 -9.55 -7.15 -21.73
N THR A 70 -9.55 -8.30 -22.40
CA THR A 70 -8.39 -9.19 -22.43
C THR A 70 -7.28 -8.55 -23.25
N LEU A 71 -6.16 -8.24 -22.59
CA LEU A 71 -4.97 -7.76 -23.27
C LEU A 71 -4.41 -8.86 -24.17
N SER A 72 -4.12 -8.50 -25.42
CA SER A 72 -3.49 -9.39 -26.39
C SER A 72 -2.07 -9.76 -25.94
N ASP A 73 -1.58 -10.92 -26.39
CA ASP A 73 -0.22 -11.35 -26.03
C ASP A 73 0.84 -10.41 -26.61
N ALA A 74 0.57 -9.75 -27.74
CA ALA A 74 1.41 -8.70 -28.30
C ALA A 74 1.60 -7.53 -27.32
N VAL A 75 0.52 -7.04 -26.69
CA VAL A 75 0.59 -5.96 -25.70
C VAL A 75 1.37 -6.39 -24.45
N LYS A 76 1.21 -7.65 -24.02
CA LYS A 76 1.98 -8.18 -22.88
C LYS A 76 3.47 -8.26 -23.19
N GLN A 77 3.84 -8.77 -24.36
CA GLN A 77 5.23 -8.84 -24.81
C GLN A 77 5.85 -7.45 -24.92
N GLN A 78 5.11 -6.49 -25.47
CA GLN A 78 5.55 -5.11 -25.57
C GLN A 78 5.79 -4.48 -24.18
N ALA A 79 4.90 -4.70 -23.21
CA ALA A 79 5.10 -4.24 -21.84
C ALA A 79 6.37 -4.82 -21.19
N VAL A 80 6.66 -6.10 -21.44
CA VAL A 80 7.89 -6.75 -20.95
C VAL A 80 9.14 -6.16 -21.63
N ALA A 81 9.08 -5.89 -22.94
CA ALA A 81 10.17 -5.26 -23.68
C ALA A 81 10.47 -3.85 -23.17
N VAL A 82 9.43 -3.03 -22.93
CA VAL A 82 9.60 -1.68 -22.35
C VAL A 82 10.21 -1.75 -20.96
N ARG A 83 9.78 -2.70 -20.13
CA ARG A 83 10.39 -2.94 -18.81
C ARG A 83 11.88 -3.26 -18.93
N ALA A 84 12.25 -4.19 -19.82
CA ALA A 84 13.64 -4.59 -20.02
C ALA A 84 14.50 -3.43 -20.53
N ALA A 85 13.97 -2.58 -21.42
CA ALA A 85 14.65 -1.39 -21.89
C ALA A 85 14.93 -0.40 -20.75
N LEU A 86 13.92 -0.11 -19.91
CA LEU A 86 14.09 0.76 -18.73
C LEU A 86 15.13 0.20 -17.75
N GLU A 87 15.08 -1.11 -17.48
CA GLU A 87 16.06 -1.80 -16.62
C GLU A 87 17.48 -1.70 -17.20
N SER A 88 17.66 -1.91 -18.50
CA SER A 88 18.96 -1.80 -19.18
C SER A 88 19.55 -0.38 -19.17
N SER A 89 18.68 0.64 -19.10
CA SER A 89 19.08 2.05 -19.01
C SER A 89 19.29 2.51 -17.55
N GLY A 90 19.16 1.62 -16.57
CA GLY A 90 19.30 1.94 -15.14
C GLY A 90 18.17 2.81 -14.59
N LEU A 91 17.03 2.90 -15.30
CA LEU A 91 15.86 3.67 -14.88
C LEU A 91 14.92 2.81 -14.02
N ASP A 92 14.01 3.47 -13.30
CA ASP A 92 12.92 2.77 -12.66
C ASP A 92 12.07 2.04 -13.72
N HIS A 93 11.84 0.76 -13.48
CA HIS A 93 11.18 -0.16 -14.40
C HIS A 93 9.95 -0.81 -13.74
N GLY A 94 9.40 -0.15 -12.72
CA GLY A 94 8.14 -0.52 -12.09
C GLY A 94 6.93 -0.35 -13.03
N PRO A 95 5.75 -0.89 -12.65
CA PRO A 95 4.53 -0.76 -13.44
C PRO A 95 4.11 0.68 -13.76
N ILE A 96 4.43 1.64 -12.87
CA ILE A 96 4.13 3.07 -13.10
C ILE A 96 5.03 3.61 -14.21
N SER A 97 6.34 3.41 -14.11
CA SER A 97 7.31 3.89 -15.09
C SER A 97 7.13 3.26 -16.47
N VAL A 98 6.79 1.96 -16.51
CA VAL A 98 6.42 1.30 -17.78
C VAL A 98 5.13 1.87 -18.36
N HIS A 99 4.11 2.14 -17.54
CA HIS A 99 2.86 2.75 -18.01
C HIS A 99 3.12 4.12 -18.65
N GLU A 100 3.86 4.99 -17.97
CA GLU A 100 4.20 6.32 -18.49
C GLU A 100 5.07 6.23 -19.76
N LYS A 101 6.03 5.31 -19.81
CA LYS A 101 6.86 5.10 -20.99
C LYS A 101 6.04 4.60 -22.18
N MET A 102 5.14 3.63 -21.98
CA MET A 102 4.24 3.12 -23.02
C MET A 102 3.28 4.20 -23.52
N ARG A 103 2.76 5.05 -22.63
CA ARG A 103 1.95 6.23 -22.99
C ARG A 103 2.75 7.24 -23.81
N ALA A 104 3.98 7.57 -23.39
CA ALA A 104 4.86 8.49 -24.09
C ALA A 104 5.28 7.99 -25.49
N MET A 105 5.32 6.67 -25.70
CA MET A 105 5.57 6.04 -27.00
C MET A 105 4.36 6.06 -27.94
N GLY A 106 3.21 6.60 -27.51
CA GLY A 106 2.01 6.73 -28.34
C GLY A 106 1.30 5.41 -28.64
N LEU A 107 1.44 4.41 -27.76
CA LEU A 107 0.80 3.11 -27.97
C LEU A 107 -0.72 3.20 -27.79
N GLU A 108 -1.48 2.64 -28.74
CA GLU A 108 -2.95 2.70 -28.71
C GLU A 108 -3.56 1.98 -27.51
N GLN A 109 -2.92 0.91 -27.04
CA GLN A 109 -3.38 0.11 -25.90
C GLN A 109 -2.31 0.07 -24.81
N VAL A 110 -2.46 0.96 -23.83
CA VAL A 110 -1.60 0.99 -22.64
C VAL A 110 -2.30 0.27 -21.48
N PRO A 111 -1.77 -0.87 -21.00
CA PRO A 111 -2.33 -1.55 -19.84
C PRO A 111 -2.28 -0.66 -18.60
N SER A 112 -3.28 -0.79 -17.72
CA SER A 112 -3.23 -0.15 -16.40
C SER A 112 -2.03 -0.63 -15.59
N THR A 113 -1.57 0.18 -14.64
CA THR A 113 -0.47 -0.17 -13.72
C THR A 113 -0.71 -1.50 -13.00
N ALA A 114 -1.97 -1.78 -12.60
CA ALA A 114 -2.36 -3.06 -12.01
C ALA A 114 -2.24 -4.23 -13.00
N SER A 115 -2.61 -4.03 -14.26
CA SER A 115 -2.46 -5.05 -15.30
C SER A 115 -0.99 -5.31 -15.62
N LEU A 116 -0.15 -4.28 -15.70
CA LEU A 116 1.29 -4.40 -15.86
C LEU A 116 1.92 -5.18 -14.70
N ALA A 117 1.55 -4.86 -13.45
CA ALA A 117 2.04 -5.59 -12.28
C ALA A 117 1.69 -7.08 -12.34
N ARG A 118 0.47 -7.41 -12.80
CA ARG A 118 0.04 -8.80 -13.00
C ARG A 118 0.80 -9.47 -14.14
N ILE A 119 0.95 -8.81 -15.28
CA ILE A 119 1.74 -9.31 -16.42
C ILE A 119 3.16 -9.63 -15.98
N PHE A 120 3.83 -8.71 -15.28
CA PHE A 120 5.21 -8.91 -14.83
C PHE A 120 5.36 -10.06 -13.83
N ARG A 121 4.32 -10.29 -13.02
CA ARG A 121 4.28 -11.43 -12.10
C ARG A 121 4.05 -12.75 -12.84
N GLU A 122 3.11 -12.77 -13.78
CA GLU A 122 2.80 -13.93 -14.62
C GLU A 122 4.00 -14.32 -15.50
N THR A 123 4.76 -13.35 -16.00
CA THR A 123 5.95 -13.58 -16.84
C THR A 123 7.25 -13.75 -16.05
N GLY A 124 7.21 -13.65 -14.72
CA GLY A 124 8.37 -13.88 -13.84
C GLY A 124 9.43 -12.78 -13.84
N VAL A 125 9.20 -11.65 -14.53
CA VAL A 125 10.14 -10.51 -14.57
C VAL A 125 10.03 -9.61 -13.34
N ALA A 126 8.92 -9.67 -12.59
CA ALA A 126 8.83 -9.07 -11.26
C ALA A 126 9.22 -10.09 -10.18
N ARG A 127 10.33 -9.85 -9.49
CA ARG A 127 10.73 -10.66 -8.33
C ARG A 127 9.71 -10.49 -7.21
N VAL A 128 9.14 -11.60 -6.75
CA VAL A 128 8.38 -11.60 -5.49
C VAL A 128 9.42 -11.46 -4.37
N GLU A 129 9.31 -10.40 -3.58
CA GLU A 129 10.07 -10.26 -2.32
C GLU A 129 9.19 -10.69 -1.13
N PRO A 130 9.13 -12.00 -0.80
CA PRO A 130 8.35 -12.48 0.34
C PRO A 130 8.91 -12.02 1.68
N LYS A 131 10.15 -11.49 1.71
CA LYS A 131 10.77 -10.90 2.91
C LYS A 131 10.18 -9.55 3.30
N LYS A 132 9.27 -8.95 2.52
CA LYS A 132 8.50 -7.80 3.01
C LYS A 132 7.69 -8.25 4.22
N LYS A 133 8.14 -7.81 5.41
CA LYS A 133 7.44 -8.05 6.67
C LYS A 133 5.94 -7.76 6.48
N PRO A 134 5.03 -8.58 7.06
CA PRO A 134 3.63 -8.22 7.11
C PRO A 134 3.51 -6.80 7.67
N ARG A 135 2.64 -5.98 7.08
CA ARG A 135 2.41 -4.59 7.48
C ARG A 135 2.03 -4.53 8.97
N SER A 136 3.02 -4.43 9.86
CA SER A 136 2.85 -3.99 11.24
C SER A 136 2.60 -2.48 11.34
N ALA A 137 2.34 -1.84 10.19
CA ALA A 137 2.23 -0.41 9.96
C ALA A 137 1.00 0.28 10.60
N TRP A 138 0.20 -0.44 11.40
CA TRP A 138 -0.93 0.15 12.13
C TRP A 138 -0.59 0.56 13.56
N ARG A 139 0.62 0.25 14.05
CA ARG A 139 1.10 0.87 15.30
C ARG A 139 1.75 2.20 14.94
N ARG A 140 1.02 3.29 15.18
CA ARG A 140 1.60 4.63 15.21
C ARG A 140 2.57 4.67 16.39
N PHE A 141 3.86 4.76 16.11
CA PHE A 141 4.85 5.10 17.11
C PHE A 141 4.70 6.60 17.38
N VAL A 142 3.86 6.93 18.36
CA VAL A 142 3.61 8.30 18.79
C VAL A 142 3.67 8.39 20.31
N TYR A 143 4.09 9.52 20.84
CA TYR A 143 3.94 9.87 22.24
C TYR A 143 2.45 9.96 22.63
N PRO A 144 2.08 9.71 23.89
CA PRO A 144 0.69 9.49 24.29
C PRO A 144 -0.19 10.75 24.33
N ALA A 145 0.38 11.95 24.19
CA ALA A 145 -0.36 13.21 24.27
C ALA A 145 0.32 14.33 23.45
N PRO A 146 -0.43 15.36 23.01
CA PRO A 146 0.17 16.58 22.49
C PRO A 146 1.13 17.20 23.50
N ASN A 147 2.16 17.88 23.00
CA ASN A 147 3.19 18.55 23.79
C ASN A 147 4.09 17.59 24.62
N ALA A 148 3.91 16.27 24.47
CA ALA A 148 4.77 15.27 25.11
C ALA A 148 6.12 15.12 24.38
N CYS A 149 6.15 15.34 23.06
CA CYS A 149 7.38 15.36 22.27
C CYS A 149 7.18 16.18 21.00
N TRP A 150 8.08 17.12 20.76
CA TRP A 150 8.22 17.79 19.47
C TRP A 150 9.38 17.19 18.68
N GLN A 151 9.25 17.11 17.37
CA GLN A 151 10.28 16.64 16.45
C GLN A 151 10.79 17.81 15.62
N LEU A 152 12.10 18.04 15.66
CA LEU A 152 12.79 19.06 14.89
C LEU A 152 13.52 18.43 13.71
N ASP A 153 13.20 18.91 12.52
CA ASP A 153 13.87 18.56 11.28
C ASP A 153 14.38 19.81 10.56
N ALA A 154 15.46 19.66 9.79
CA ALA A 154 16.05 20.73 9.00
C ALA A 154 16.26 20.25 7.56
N THR A 155 15.66 20.94 6.59
CA THR A 155 15.76 20.60 5.17
C THR A 155 16.47 21.71 4.40
N GLU A 156 17.55 21.37 3.70
CA GLU A 156 18.17 22.28 2.72
C GLU A 156 17.24 22.43 1.51
N TYR A 157 17.00 23.67 1.09
CA TYR A 157 16.15 24.00 -0.04
C TYR A 157 16.87 24.96 -0.99
N VAL A 158 16.65 24.79 -2.30
CA VAL A 158 17.22 25.66 -3.33
C VAL A 158 16.14 26.63 -3.82
N LEU A 159 16.37 27.91 -3.56
CA LEU A 159 15.52 29.00 -4.02
C LEU A 159 15.77 29.30 -5.51
N ASP A 160 14.87 30.10 -6.08
CA ASP A 160 15.08 30.66 -7.41
C ASP A 160 16.44 31.41 -7.50
N GLY A 161 17.12 31.23 -8.62
CA GLY A 161 18.50 31.71 -8.81
C GLY A 161 19.60 30.87 -8.13
N GLY A 162 19.29 29.66 -7.64
CA GLY A 162 20.29 28.68 -7.17
C GLY A 162 20.83 28.92 -5.75
N ARG A 163 20.29 29.91 -5.03
CA ARG A 163 20.68 30.19 -3.64
C ARG A 163 20.09 29.13 -2.72
N LYS A 164 20.89 28.66 -1.76
CA LYS A 164 20.46 27.68 -0.75
C LYS A 164 19.93 28.37 0.51
N CYS A 165 18.94 27.76 1.15
CA CYS A 165 18.51 28.05 2.50
C CYS A 165 18.21 26.76 3.26
N VAL A 166 18.01 26.87 4.57
CA VAL A 166 17.57 25.76 5.42
C VAL A 166 16.23 26.11 6.05
N ILE A 167 15.28 25.19 5.92
CA ILE A 167 13.97 25.29 6.53
C ILE A 167 13.97 24.39 7.77
N PHE A 168 13.92 25.01 8.94
CA PHE A 168 13.65 24.32 10.19
C PHE A 168 12.15 24.13 10.36
N GLN A 169 11.74 22.89 10.57
CA GLN A 169 10.36 22.52 10.82
C GLN A 169 10.24 21.79 12.15
N LEU A 170 9.28 22.25 12.97
CA LEU A 170 9.00 21.67 14.27
C LEU A 170 7.56 21.14 14.26
N ILE A 171 7.40 19.85 14.55
CA ILE A 171 6.09 19.20 14.59
C ILE A 171 5.85 18.55 15.95
N ASP A 172 4.59 18.49 16.39
CA ASP A 172 4.17 17.69 17.53
C ASP A 172 4.00 16.22 17.09
N ASP A 173 4.68 15.29 17.76
CA ASP A 173 4.70 13.88 17.34
C ASP A 173 3.32 13.20 17.47
N HIS A 174 2.52 13.57 18.49
CA HIS A 174 1.22 12.97 18.73
C HIS A 174 0.16 13.45 17.73
N SER A 175 -0.01 14.76 17.61
CA SER A 175 -1.03 15.39 16.78
C SER A 175 -0.63 15.55 15.31
N ARG A 176 0.67 15.43 15.01
CA ARG A 176 1.27 15.77 13.70
C ARG A 176 1.06 17.22 13.30
N TYR A 177 0.75 18.08 14.26
CA TYR A 177 0.59 19.51 14.04
C TYR A 177 1.96 20.18 13.89
N ALA A 178 2.12 21.01 12.85
CA ALA A 178 3.32 21.81 12.67
C ALA A 178 3.28 23.02 13.62
N VAL A 179 3.99 22.92 14.74
CA VAL A 179 4.00 23.92 15.82
C VAL A 179 4.81 25.17 15.47
N ALA A 180 5.83 25.03 14.61
CA ALA A 180 6.56 26.19 14.08
C ALA A 180 7.36 25.84 12.82
N SER A 181 7.72 26.88 12.08
CA SER A 181 8.75 26.80 11.04
C SER A 181 9.55 28.09 10.99
N HIS A 182 10.82 27.98 10.59
CA HIS A 182 11.76 29.08 10.46
C HIS A 182 12.74 28.82 9.31
N VAL A 183 12.99 29.84 8.49
CA VAL A 183 13.95 29.74 7.38
C VAL A 183 15.23 30.50 7.77
N ALA A 184 16.37 29.84 7.60
CA ALA A 184 17.69 30.42 7.85
C ALA A 184 18.60 30.22 6.62
N ALA A 185 19.73 30.95 6.58
CA ALA A 185 20.71 30.81 5.53
C ALA A 185 21.46 29.46 5.56
N SER A 186 21.55 28.84 6.74
CA SER A 186 22.27 27.58 6.96
C SER A 186 21.74 26.85 8.20
N GLU A 187 22.09 25.57 8.32
CA GLU A 187 21.72 24.74 9.47
C GLU A 187 22.60 25.10 10.68
N THR A 188 22.10 25.99 11.53
CA THR A 188 22.79 26.52 12.70
C THR A 188 21.98 26.28 13.97
N ALA A 189 22.66 26.15 15.11
CA ALA A 189 22.01 26.04 16.41
C ALA A 189 21.14 27.29 16.72
N ALA A 190 21.56 28.48 16.28
CA ALA A 190 20.76 29.70 16.41
C ALA A 190 19.42 29.61 15.66
N GLY A 191 19.42 29.06 14.43
CA GLY A 191 18.19 28.82 13.68
C GLY A 191 17.27 27.80 14.36
N ALA A 192 17.86 26.74 14.93
CA ALA A 192 17.14 25.73 15.70
C ALA A 192 16.52 26.30 16.99
N ILE A 193 17.27 27.11 17.74
CA ILE A 193 16.76 27.79 18.94
C ILE A 193 15.62 28.73 18.56
N THR A 194 15.77 29.50 17.48
CA THR A 194 14.75 30.45 17.01
C THR A 194 13.42 29.77 16.71
N VAL A 195 13.43 28.59 16.03
CA VAL A 195 12.18 27.88 15.74
C VAL A 195 11.55 27.29 17.00
N VAL A 196 12.36 26.82 17.95
CA VAL A 196 11.88 26.27 19.23
C VAL A 196 11.27 27.37 20.09
N ASP A 197 11.94 28.52 20.25
CA ASP A 197 11.42 29.65 21.01
C ASP A 197 10.12 30.19 20.43
N LYS A 198 10.04 30.25 19.10
CA LYS A 198 8.81 30.62 18.39
C LYS A 198 7.66 29.66 18.71
N ALA A 199 7.92 28.36 18.73
CA ALA A 199 6.91 27.36 19.08
C ALA A 199 6.51 27.44 20.56
N ILE A 200 7.47 27.61 21.47
CA ILE A 200 7.22 27.73 22.91
C ILE A 200 6.36 28.95 23.21
N ALA A 201 6.64 30.09 22.58
CA ALA A 201 5.85 31.31 22.75
C ALA A 201 4.38 31.12 22.33
N ALA A 202 4.11 30.28 21.32
CA ALA A 202 2.76 30.06 20.81
C ALA A 202 2.01 28.91 21.50
N HIS A 203 2.73 27.87 21.95
CA HIS A 203 2.13 26.59 22.34
C HIS A 203 2.57 26.08 23.72
N GLY A 204 3.43 26.82 24.42
CA GLY A 204 4.00 26.42 25.71
C GLY A 204 5.19 25.47 25.57
N VAL A 205 5.76 25.07 26.70
CA VAL A 205 6.99 24.26 26.75
C VAL A 205 6.65 22.76 26.58
N PRO A 206 7.27 22.02 25.65
CA PRO A 206 7.08 20.57 25.52
C PRO A 206 7.85 19.80 26.58
N GLN A 207 7.51 18.53 26.81
CA GLN A 207 8.31 17.67 27.70
C GLN A 207 9.64 17.24 27.05
N ARG A 208 9.63 16.99 25.74
CA ARG A 208 10.77 16.45 24.99
C ARG A 208 10.96 17.13 23.65
N LEU A 209 12.21 17.22 23.24
CA LEU A 209 12.59 17.58 21.88
C LEU A 209 13.38 16.44 21.25
N LEU A 210 12.84 15.87 20.19
CA LEU A 210 13.50 14.90 19.33
C LEU A 210 14.13 15.60 18.14
N SER A 211 15.45 15.60 18.06
CA SER A 211 16.18 16.09 16.91
C SER A 211 17.12 15.01 16.37
N ASP A 212 17.61 15.20 15.15
CA ASP A 212 18.68 14.38 14.63
C ASP A 212 20.00 14.64 15.38
N ASN A 213 21.05 13.89 15.03
CA ASN A 213 22.37 14.06 15.66
C ASN A 213 23.27 15.04 14.87
N GLY A 214 22.69 15.92 14.06
CA GLY A 214 23.41 16.98 13.35
C GLY A 214 24.18 17.86 14.33
N ILE A 215 25.32 18.41 13.91
CA ILE A 215 26.19 19.24 14.79
C ILE A 215 25.42 20.46 15.30
N ALA A 216 24.55 21.03 14.46
CA ALA A 216 23.70 22.16 14.79
C ALA A 216 22.53 21.81 15.72
N LEU A 217 22.14 20.53 15.78
CA LEU A 217 20.92 20.07 16.43
C LEU A 217 21.23 19.31 17.73
N ASN A 218 21.95 18.20 17.67
CA ASN A 218 22.33 17.47 18.88
C ASN A 218 23.69 16.75 18.75
N PRO A 219 24.79 17.42 19.11
CA PRO A 219 26.13 16.82 19.05
C PRO A 219 26.46 15.95 20.27
N SER A 220 25.50 15.63 21.16
CA SER A 220 25.73 14.89 22.42
C SER A 220 26.53 13.59 22.25
N ARG A 221 26.42 12.93 21.09
CA ARG A 221 27.20 11.73 20.74
C ARG A 221 28.68 11.97 20.45
N ARG A 222 29.08 13.23 20.27
CA ARG A 222 30.48 13.68 20.14
C ARG A 222 31.09 14.14 21.47
N GLY A 223 30.37 13.96 22.58
CA GLY A 223 30.88 14.18 23.93
C GLY A 223 30.69 15.59 24.49
N TYR A 224 29.93 16.46 23.83
CA TYR A 224 29.60 17.81 24.33
C TYR A 224 28.14 18.18 24.08
N ALA A 225 27.55 18.98 24.97
CA ALA A 225 26.22 19.53 24.80
C ALA A 225 26.25 20.66 23.76
N GLY A 226 25.41 20.55 22.72
CA GLY A 226 25.24 21.62 21.73
C GLY A 226 24.42 22.77 22.30
N GLN A 227 24.54 23.96 21.71
CA GLN A 227 23.84 25.17 22.17
C GLN A 227 22.32 24.96 22.30
N LEU A 228 21.70 24.24 21.36
CA LEU A 228 20.29 23.89 21.41
C LEU A 228 19.94 23.04 22.65
N VAL A 229 20.74 22.01 22.94
CA VAL A 229 20.53 21.10 24.08
C VAL A 229 20.64 21.86 25.40
N THR A 230 21.64 22.74 25.52
CA THR A 230 21.81 23.59 26.71
C THR A 230 20.62 24.53 26.89
N HIS A 231 20.17 25.18 25.81
CA HIS A 231 19.05 26.12 25.82
C HIS A 231 17.74 25.45 26.27
N ILE A 232 17.37 24.34 25.64
CA ILE A 232 16.12 23.63 25.96
C ILE A 232 16.18 22.96 27.34
N GLY A 233 17.36 22.51 27.77
CA GLY A 233 17.58 21.96 29.11
C GLY A 233 17.34 22.99 30.22
N ALA A 234 17.72 24.25 30.00
CA ALA A 234 17.42 25.35 30.93
C ALA A 234 15.91 25.63 31.06
N LEU A 235 15.12 25.23 30.07
CA LEU A 235 13.65 25.32 30.07
C LEU A 235 12.97 24.05 30.60
N GLY A 236 13.75 23.05 31.04
CA GLY A 236 13.24 21.78 31.56
C GLY A 236 12.83 20.76 30.48
N ILE A 237 13.22 20.98 29.23
CA ILE A 237 12.91 20.08 28.10
C ILE A 237 13.97 18.98 28.00
N GLU A 238 13.56 17.72 27.93
CA GLU A 238 14.46 16.58 27.73
C GLU A 238 14.82 16.42 26.24
N ALA A 239 16.12 16.53 25.91
CA ALA A 239 16.64 16.32 24.57
C ALA A 239 16.79 14.82 24.26
N ILE A 240 16.13 14.33 23.21
CA ILE A 240 16.23 12.93 22.76
C ILE A 240 16.74 12.83 21.33
N THR A 241 17.42 11.73 20.99
CA THR A 241 17.99 11.49 19.65
C THR A 241 17.62 10.13 19.10
N GLY A 242 17.39 10.05 17.78
CA GLY A 242 17.15 8.77 17.09
C GLY A 242 18.38 7.85 17.11
N LYS A 243 18.21 6.54 17.36
CA LYS A 243 19.32 5.56 17.33
C LYS A 243 19.84 5.37 15.89
N PRO A 244 21.17 5.21 15.65
CA PRO A 244 21.71 4.99 14.31
C PRO A 244 21.08 3.74 13.68
N TYR A 245 20.79 3.80 12.38
CA TYR A 245 20.26 2.67 11.59
C TYR A 245 18.95 2.06 12.11
N LYS A 246 18.21 2.79 12.95
CA LYS A 246 16.87 2.43 13.43
C LYS A 246 15.92 3.60 13.20
N PRO A 247 15.31 3.72 11.99
CA PRO A 247 14.37 4.80 11.66
C PRO A 247 13.03 4.69 12.42
N THR A 248 12.99 3.99 13.56
CA THR A 248 11.77 3.67 14.31
C THR A 248 11.29 4.82 15.19
N THR A 249 12.06 5.91 15.30
CA THR A 249 11.74 7.07 16.16
C THR A 249 11.44 8.35 15.38
N GLN A 250 11.72 8.39 14.07
CA GLN A 250 11.41 9.53 13.21
C GLN A 250 10.45 9.02 12.13
N GLY A 251 9.15 9.18 12.37
CA GLY A 251 8.08 8.78 11.45
C GLY A 251 7.10 9.90 11.22
#